data_AF-A0A4Y9J7Q7-F1
#
_entry.id   AF-A0A4Y9J7Q7-F1
#
_cell.length_a   1.000
_cell.length_b   1.000
_cell.length_c   1.000
_cell.angle_alpha   90.00
_cell.angle_beta   90.00
_cell.angle_gamma   90.00
#
_symmetry.space_group_name_H-M   'P 1'
#
loop_
_entity.id
_entity.type
_entity.pdbx_description
1 polymer ?
#
loop_
_entity_poly.entity_id
_entity_poly.type
_entity_poly.pdbx_seq_one_letter_code
_entity_poly.pdbx_strand_id
1 'polypeptide(L)' 'MEKQLITKNDLMKQGLKEGTARKVIHEAKMILVNQGFQFYNNKRLGAVPVSVVEEILHVKF' A
#
# COMPACT_ATOMS: atom_id res chain seq x y z
N MET A 1 -9.50 -12.40 10.92
CA MET A 1 -8.31 -11.72 11.46
C MET A 1 -8.02 -10.58 10.50
N GLU A 2 -8.14 -9.33 10.96
CA GLU A 2 -7.93 -8.15 10.11
C GLU A 2 -6.48 -8.15 9.61
N LYS A 3 -6.31 -8.05 8.29
CA LYS A 3 -4.99 -8.05 7.69
C LYS A 3 -4.39 -6.66 7.88
N GLN A 4 -3.31 -6.56 8.65
CA GLN A 4 -2.68 -5.26 8.93
C GLN A 4 -1.86 -4.72 7.75
N LEU A 5 -1.38 -5.61 6.87
CA LEU A 5 -0.52 -5.28 5.73
C LEU A 5 -1.15 -5.73 4.41
N ILE A 6 -1.02 -4.91 3.38
CA ILE A 6 -1.57 -5.16 2.06
C ILE A 6 -0.50 -5.05 0.98
N THR A 7 -0.60 -5.92 -0.03
CA THR A 7 0.29 -5.95 -1.19
C THR A 7 -0.46 -5.56 -2.46
N LYS A 8 0.26 -5.31 -3.56
CA LYS A 8 -0.38 -5.06 -4.87
C LYS A 8 -1.36 -6.18 -5.25
N ASN A 9 -1.02 -7.43 -4.94
CA ASN A 9 -1.81 -8.60 -5.34
C ASN A 9 -3.12 -8.66 -4.55
N ASP A 10 -3.10 -8.20 -3.29
CA ASP A 10 -4.31 -8.09 -2.49
C ASP A 10 -5.23 -7.00 -3.05
N LEU A 11 -4.67 -5.85 -3.41
CA LEU A 11 -5.42 -4.79 -4.08
C LEU A 11 -6.03 -5.25 -5.40
N MET A 12 -5.31 -6.06 -6.18
CA MET A 12 -5.85 -6.66 -7.39
C MET A 12 -7.00 -7.62 -7.11
N LYS A 13 -6.92 -8.41 -6.03
CA LYS A 13 -8.04 -9.28 -5.60
C LYS A 13 -9.27 -8.49 -5.18
N GLN A 14 -9.10 -7.25 -4.71
CA GLN A 14 -10.18 -6.31 -4.42
C GLN A 14 -10.77 -5.64 -5.67
N GLY A 15 -10.26 -5.96 -6.87
CA GLY A 15 -10.79 -5.46 -8.15
C GLY A 15 -10.01 -4.28 -8.75
N LEU A 16 -8.90 -3.85 -8.13
CA LEU A 16 -8.05 -2.81 -8.72
C LEU A 16 -7.27 -3.38 -9.91
N LYS A 17 -7.18 -2.59 -10.99
CA LYS A 17 -6.28 -2.90 -12.12
C LYS A 17 -4.84 -2.91 -11.63
N GLU A 18 -4.01 -3.78 -12.21
CA GLU A 18 -2.62 -3.95 -11.77
C GLU A 18 -1.81 -2.64 -11.77
N GLY A 19 -2.02 -1.79 -12.79
CA GLY A 19 -1.37 -0.48 -12.86
C GLY A 19 -1.75 0.44 -11.69
N THR A 20 -3.04 0.48 -11.33
CA THR A 20 -3.53 1.25 -10.19
C THR A 20 -3.02 0.68 -8.87
N ALA A 21 -3.10 -0.65 -8.70
CA ALA A 21 -2.59 -1.32 -7.51
C ALA A 21 -1.09 -1.04 -7.28
N ARG A 22 -0.27 -1.08 -8.34
CA ARG A 22 1.16 -0.71 -8.23
C ARG A 22 1.36 0.74 -7.81
N LYS A 23 0.62 1.67 -8.40
CA LYS A 23 0.71 3.11 -8.08
C LYS A 23 0.38 3.37 -6.61
N VAL A 24 -0.72 2.78 -6.12
CA VAL A 24 -1.15 2.90 -4.72
C VAL A 24 -0.09 2.40 -3.75
N ILE A 25 0.51 1.23 -4.00
CA ILE A 25 1.59 0.70 -3.15
C ILE A 25 2.83 1.61 -3.18
N HIS A 26 3.17 2.17 -4.34
CA HIS A 26 4.29 3.08 -4.47
C HIS A 26 4.04 4.38 -3.68
N GLU A 27 2.86 4.97 -3.82
CA GLU A 27 2.46 6.17 -3.12
C GLU A 27 2.42 5.96 -1.59
N ALA A 28 1.85 4.84 -1.14
CA ALA A 28 1.86 4.47 0.28
C ALA A 28 3.27 4.38 0.86
N LYS A 29 4.23 3.81 0.11
CA LYS A 29 5.63 3.79 0.52
C LYS A 29 6.23 5.19 0.60
N MET A 30 5.95 6.05 -0.37
CA MET A 30 6.47 7.42 -0.37
C MET A 30 5.96 8.20 0.86
N ILE A 31 4.66 8.06 1.19
CA ILE A 31 4.07 8.65 2.41
C ILE A 31 4.81 8.15 3.65
N LEU A 32 5.03 6.84 3.78
CA LEU A 32 5.72 6.27 4.94
C LEU A 32 7.19 6.72 5.04
N VAL A 33 7.90 6.80 3.92
CA VAL A 33 9.27 7.33 3.90
C VAL A 33 9.29 8.80 4.32
N ASN A 34 8.35 9.62 3.85
CA ASN A 34 8.20 11.02 4.22
C ASN A 34 7.85 11.20 5.71
N GLN A 35 7.11 10.27 6.30
CA GLN A 35 6.83 10.22 7.74
C GLN A 35 8.03 9.76 8.59
N GLY A 36 9.16 9.42 7.97
CA GLY A 36 10.40 9.01 8.65
C GLY A 36 10.66 7.50 8.64
N PHE A 37 9.76 6.69 8.09
CA PHE A 37 9.93 5.24 8.01
C PHE A 37 10.79 4.83 6.81
N GLN A 38 12.10 5.05 6.91
CA GLN A 38 13.09 4.75 5.85
C GLN A 38 13.08 3.28 5.38
N PHE A 39 12.59 2.36 6.22
CA PHE A 39 12.40 0.94 5.87
C PHE A 39 11.59 0.73 4.57
N TYR A 40 10.61 1.60 4.29
CA TYR A 40 9.74 1.48 3.11
C TYR A 40 10.40 1.92 1.79
N ASN A 41 11.59 2.54 1.85
CA ASN A 41 12.40 2.87 0.67
C ASN A 41 12.98 1.61 -0.01
N ASN A 42 12.91 0.44 0.65
CA ASN A 42 13.39 -0.81 0.07
C ASN A 42 12.53 -1.27 -1.13
N LYS A 43 13.17 -1.45 -2.28
CA LYS A 43 12.53 -1.93 -3.53
C LYS A 43 11.93 -3.34 -3.41
N ARG A 44 12.46 -4.20 -2.53
CA ARG A 44 12.01 -5.59 -2.33
C ARG A 44 10.80 -5.72 -1.40
N LEU A 45 10.47 -4.68 -0.63
CA LEU A 45 9.33 -4.70 0.28
C LEU A 45 8.04 -4.48 -0.50
N GLY A 46 7.18 -5.48 -0.64
CA GLY A 46 5.93 -5.35 -1.42
C GLY A 46 4.68 -4.99 -0.61
N ALA A 47 4.81 -4.87 0.71
CA ALA A 47 3.72 -4.73 1.65
C ALA A 47 3.75 -3.38 2.35
N VAL A 48 2.58 -2.79 2.57
CA VAL A 48 2.36 -1.53 3.29
C VAL A 48 1.18 -1.68 4.25
N PRO A 49 1.06 -0.85 5.30
CA PRO A 49 -0.11 -0.86 6.17
C PRO A 49 -1.40 -0.57 5.41
N VAL A 50 -2.48 -1.30 5.76
CA VAL A 50 -3.81 -1.08 5.18
C VAL A 50 -4.29 0.35 5.42
N SER A 51 -4.08 0.89 6.62
CA SER A 51 -4.51 2.24 6.98
C SER A 51 -4.00 3.33 6.03
N VAL A 52 -2.76 3.23 5.56
CA VAL A 52 -2.18 4.20 4.61
C VAL A 52 -2.83 4.06 3.24
N VAL A 53 -3.17 2.83 2.85
CA VAL A 53 -3.83 2.58 1.56
C VAL A 53 -5.30 3.03 1.58
N GLU A 54 -5.99 2.85 2.70
CA GLU A 54 -7.32 3.40 2.95
C GLU A 54 -7.33 4.93 2.87
N GLU A 55 -6.31 5.58 3.43
CA GLU A 55 -6.13 7.04 3.35
C GLU A 55 -5.97 7.52 1.89
N ILE A 56 -5.13 6.85 1.09
CA ILE A 56 -4.93 7.19 -0.33
C ILE A 56 -6.22 6.99 -1.14
N LEU A 57 -6.89 5.85 -0.94
CA LEU A 57 -8.05 5.47 -1.74
C LEU A 57 -9.36 6.08 -1.24
N HIS A 58 -9.36 6.71 -0.05
CA HIS A 58 -10.55 7.25 0.61
C HIS A 58 -11.65 6.18 0.80
N VAL A 59 -11.26 4.95 1.12
CA VAL A 59 -12.16 3.80 1.36
C VAL A 59 -11.76 3.08 2.64
N LYS A 60 -12.62 2.17 3.13
CA LYS A 60 -12.32 1.22 4.20
C LYS A 60 -12.45 -0.22 3.71
N PHE A 61 -11.53 -1.09 4.12
CA PHE A 61 -11.49 -2.51 3.75
C PHE A 61 -12.05 -3.43 4.84
#